data_AF-A0A382P5Z8-F1
#
_entry.id   AF-A0A382P5Z8-F1
#
_cell.length_a   1.000
_cell.length_b   1.000
_cell.length_c   1.000
_cell.angle_alpha   90.00
_cell.angle_beta   90.00
_cell.angle_gamma   90.00
#
_symmetry.space_group_name_H-M   'P 1'
#
loop_
_entity.id
_entity.type
_entity.pdbx_description
1 polymer ?
#
loop_
_entity_poly.entity_id
_entity_poly.type
_entity_poly.pdbx_seq_one_letter_code
_entity_poly.pdbx_strand_id
1 'polypeptide(L)'
;MVELQRHQDFPGDFFCTRFRVRGQNLIPVEEALAEHYELPAYELTRMITAREATAEAVVASVLGRIEEKDGQIKAYLAIHRDEALKTARKIDRRIAQGEPVGPLAGIPVGVKDAICTRGLETTCGSRILEGFIPPYDA
;
A
#
# COMPACT_ATOMS: atom_id res chain seq x y z
N MET A 1 -15.60 30.57 18.39
CA MET A 1 -15.32 31.61 17.38
C MET A 1 -13.85 31.46 17.02
N VAL A 2 -13.57 30.81 15.89
CA VAL A 2 -12.22 30.65 15.36
C VAL A 2 -12.24 31.27 13.98
N GLU A 3 -11.34 32.23 13.81
CA GLU A 3 -11.20 33.10 12.66
C GLU A 3 -10.61 32.29 11.49
N LEU A 4 -11.34 32.27 10.36
CA LEU A 4 -10.86 31.75 9.10
C LEU A 4 -10.04 32.84 8.40
N GLN A 5 -8.71 32.67 8.35
CA GLN A 5 -7.90 33.39 7.38
C GLN A 5 -7.55 32.44 6.24
N ARG A 6 -8.24 32.65 5.11
CA ARG A 6 -7.81 32.17 3.80
C ARG A 6 -6.60 32.99 3.39
N HIS A 7 -5.48 32.34 3.08
CA HIS A 7 -4.45 32.96 2.26
C HIS A 7 -4.19 32.06 1.05
N GLN A 8 -4.45 32.65 -0.11
CA GLN A 8 -4.30 32.08 -1.43
C GLN A 8 -2.81 32.01 -1.85
N ASP A 9 -2.48 30.91 -2.55
CA ASP A 9 -1.56 30.73 -3.68
C ASP A 9 -0.08 31.20 -3.61
N PHE A 10 0.87 30.25 -3.69
CA PHE A 10 1.83 30.03 -4.81
C PHE A 10 2.88 28.90 -4.50
N PRO A 11 3.74 28.45 -5.44
CA PRO A 11 3.80 27.05 -5.88
C PRO A 11 5.05 26.29 -5.40
N GLY A 12 4.93 24.98 -5.25
CA GLY A 12 6.08 24.06 -5.17
C GLY A 12 6.91 24.18 -3.91
N ASP A 13 6.56 23.39 -2.90
CA ASP A 13 7.52 22.90 -1.91
C ASP A 13 7.04 21.55 -1.38
N PHE A 14 7.95 20.56 -1.44
CA PHE A 14 7.83 19.25 -0.81
C PHE A 14 7.66 19.45 0.70
N PHE A 15 6.41 19.55 1.16
CA PHE A 15 6.11 19.66 2.59
C PHE A 15 5.90 18.26 3.16
N CYS A 16 6.99 17.68 3.68
CA CYS A 16 6.92 16.63 4.70
C CYS A 16 6.31 17.25 5.96
N THR A 17 4.97 17.35 6.02
CA THR A 17 4.25 17.67 7.25
C THR A 17 4.41 16.49 8.20
N ARG A 18 5.39 16.62 9.09
CA ARG A 18 5.53 15.83 10.32
C ARG A 18 4.24 15.94 11.14
N PHE A 19 3.28 15.03 10.93
CA PHE A 19 2.10 14.94 11.77
C PHE A 19 2.51 14.33 13.12
N ARG A 20 2.78 15.20 14.09
CA ARG A 20 2.90 14.84 15.50
C ARG A 20 1.50 14.96 16.12
N VAL A 21 0.78 13.85 16.22
CA VAL A 21 -0.43 13.78 17.05
C VAL A 21 0.01 13.63 18.51
N ARG A 22 -0.21 14.67 19.32
CA ARG A 22 -0.07 14.65 20.78
C ARG A 22 -1.37 14.10 21.39
N GLY A 23 -1.24 13.16 22.31
CA GLY A 23 -2.24 12.88 23.36
C GLY A 23 -3.30 11.86 22.96
N GLN A 24 -3.24 10.70 23.60
CA GLN A 24 -4.08 9.52 23.42
C GLN A 24 -5.56 9.80 23.66
N ASN A 25 -6.42 9.18 22.85
CA ASN A 25 -7.68 8.59 23.30
C ASN A 25 -7.88 7.27 22.56
N LEU A 26 -8.25 6.26 23.33
CA LEU A 26 -8.56 4.90 22.90
C LEU A 26 -9.59 4.96 21.77
N ILE A 27 -9.15 4.65 20.55
CA ILE A 27 -10.04 4.54 19.40
C ILE A 27 -10.65 3.12 19.46
N PRO A 28 -11.98 2.98 19.45
CA PRO A 28 -12.62 1.68 19.38
C PRO A 28 -12.19 0.98 18.08
N VAL A 29 -11.83 -0.29 18.18
CA VAL A 29 -11.24 -1.15 17.13
C VAL A 29 -12.16 -1.47 15.94
N GLU A 30 -13.26 -0.74 15.75
CA GLU A 30 -14.30 -1.06 14.76
C GLU A 30 -14.59 0.03 13.71
N GLU A 31 -13.92 1.19 13.73
CA GLU A 31 -14.27 2.31 12.83
C GLU A 31 -13.12 2.88 11.97
N ALA A 32 -12.05 2.12 11.76
CA ALA A 32 -11.00 2.50 10.82
C ALA A 32 -10.51 1.29 10.03
N LEU A 33 -10.89 1.21 8.75
CA LEU A 33 -9.88 0.91 7.73
C LEU A 33 -8.83 2.01 7.87
N ALA A 34 -7.90 1.87 8.82
CA ALA A 34 -6.90 2.89 9.07
C ALA A 34 -6.22 3.20 7.73
N GLU A 35 -5.95 4.49 7.50
CA GLU A 35 -5.34 5.03 6.29
C GLU A 35 -3.86 4.60 6.20
N HIS A 36 -3.60 3.29 6.31
CA HIS A 36 -2.29 2.68 6.24
C HIS A 36 -1.58 3.05 4.93
N TYR A 37 -2.35 3.36 3.88
CA TYR A 37 -1.81 3.83 2.60
C TYR A 37 -1.08 5.18 2.70
N GLU A 38 -1.29 5.97 3.77
CA GLU A 38 -0.56 7.24 4.01
C GLU A 38 0.71 7.05 4.83
N LEU A 39 0.88 5.89 5.48
CA LEU A 39 2.03 5.63 6.33
C LEU A 39 3.25 5.18 5.50
N PRO A 40 4.47 5.56 5.90
CA PRO A 40 5.66 5.12 5.22
C PRO A 40 5.92 3.63 5.47
N ALA A 41 6.53 2.94 4.50
CA ALA A 41 6.77 1.50 4.54
C ALA A 41 7.49 1.03 5.82
N TYR A 42 8.47 1.78 6.32
CA TYR A 42 9.20 1.41 7.54
C TYR A 42 8.31 1.40 8.79
N GLU A 43 7.29 2.27 8.83
CA GLU A 43 6.33 2.34 9.93
C GLU A 43 5.34 1.18 9.85
N LEU A 44 4.84 0.90 8.65
CA LEU A 44 4.00 -0.27 8.39
C LEU A 44 4.72 -1.58 8.74
N THR A 45 5.99 -1.74 8.36
CA THR A 45 6.79 -2.91 8.74
C THR A 45 6.90 -3.03 10.26
N ARG A 46 7.13 -1.92 10.97
CA ARG A 46 7.18 -1.91 12.44
C ARG A 46 5.84 -2.35 13.03
N MET A 47 4.73 -1.80 12.56
CA MET A 47 3.40 -2.14 13.04
C MET A 47 3.05 -3.62 12.78
N ILE A 48 3.37 -4.14 11.59
CA ILE A 48 3.14 -5.54 11.22
C ILE A 48 3.96 -6.49 12.09
N THR A 49 5.25 -6.20 12.28
CA THR A 49 6.14 -7.02 13.11
C THR A 49 5.82 -6.94 14.60
N ALA A 50 5.36 -5.78 15.08
CA ALA A 50 4.82 -5.58 16.42
C ALA A 50 3.40 -6.15 16.62
N ARG A 51 2.76 -6.64 15.54
CA ARG A 51 1.38 -7.15 15.53
C ARG A 51 0.34 -6.10 15.92
N GLU A 52 0.65 -4.82 15.71
CA GLU A 52 -0.26 -3.68 15.86
C GLU A 52 -1.19 -3.55 14.64
N ALA A 53 -0.75 -4.05 13.49
CA ALA A 53 -1.54 -4.19 12.27
C ALA A 53 -1.25 -5.54 11.59
N THR A 54 -2.14 -5.99 10.72
CA THR A 54 -1.91 -7.17 9.87
C THR A 54 -1.51 -6.73 8.47
N ALA A 55 -0.69 -7.54 7.80
CA ALA A 55 -0.36 -7.35 6.39
C ALA A 55 -1.64 -7.33 5.54
N GLU A 56 -2.62 -8.18 5.86
CA GLU A 56 -3.92 -8.17 5.19
C GLU A 56 -4.63 -6.82 5.29
N ALA A 57 -4.65 -6.19 6.47
CA ALA A 57 -5.27 -4.88 6.66
C ALA A 57 -4.55 -3.78 5.88
N VAL A 58 -3.21 -3.81 5.84
CA VAL A 58 -2.41 -2.86 5.05
C VAL A 58 -2.70 -3.01 3.56
N VAL A 59 -2.71 -4.24 3.03
CA VAL A 59 -3.00 -4.51 1.62
C VAL A 59 -4.44 -4.12 1.27
N ALA A 60 -5.41 -4.44 2.13
CA ALA A 60 -6.81 -4.04 1.94
C ALA A 60 -6.98 -2.51 1.90
N SER A 61 -6.28 -1.78 2.78
CA SER A 61 -6.26 -0.32 2.78
C SER A 61 -5.75 0.25 1.45
N VAL A 62 -4.64 -0.28 0.91
CA VAL A 62 -4.10 0.18 -0.39
C VAL A 62 -5.04 -0.17 -1.55
N LEU A 63 -5.62 -1.37 -1.57
CA LEU A 63 -6.58 -1.76 -2.60
C LEU A 63 -7.84 -0.90 -2.60
N GLY A 64 -8.36 -0.55 -1.42
CA GLY A 64 -9.49 0.38 -1.30
C GLY A 64 -9.16 1.76 -1.85
N ARG A 65 -7.94 2.25 -1.63
CA ARG A 65 -7.48 3.53 -2.21
C ARG A 65 -7.38 3.47 -3.74
N ILE A 66 -6.93 2.35 -4.29
CA ILE A 66 -6.86 2.14 -5.74
C ILE A 66 -8.27 2.18 -6.33
N GLU A 67 -9.24 1.50 -5.72
CA GLU A 67 -10.65 1.55 -6.16
C GLU A 67 -11.22 2.97 -6.17
N GLU A 68 -10.93 3.75 -5.13
CA GLU A 68 -11.43 5.12 -4.99
C GLU A 68 -10.86 6.08 -6.04
N LYS A 69 -9.58 5.94 -6.40
CA LYS A 69 -8.85 6.96 -7.17
C LYS A 69 -8.45 6.55 -8.58
N ASP A 70 -8.19 5.27 -8.82
CA ASP A 70 -7.49 4.87 -10.06
C ASP A 70 -8.37 4.93 -11.31
N GLY A 71 -9.69 5.01 -11.15
CA GLY A 71 -10.60 5.31 -12.28
C GLY A 71 -10.32 6.66 -12.94
N GLN A 72 -9.76 7.63 -12.19
CA GLN A 72 -9.38 8.94 -12.70
C GLN A 72 -7.88 9.02 -13.02
N ILE A 73 -7.04 8.46 -12.16
CA ILE A 73 -5.58 8.57 -12.27
C ILE A 73 -5.03 7.63 -13.35
N LYS A 74 -5.60 6.43 -13.49
CA LYS A 74 -5.16 5.38 -14.42
C LYS A 74 -3.67 5.02 -14.24
N ALA A 75 -3.23 4.85 -13.00
CA ALA A 75 -1.86 4.51 -12.64
C ALA A 75 -1.53 3.02 -12.83
N TYR A 76 -2.52 2.12 -12.68
CA TYR A 76 -2.30 0.67 -12.77
C TYR A 76 -2.84 0.10 -14.09
N LEU A 77 -2.07 -0.79 -14.72
CA LEU A 77 -2.52 -1.57 -15.89
C LEU A 77 -3.18 -2.88 -15.48
N ALA A 78 -2.64 -3.55 -14.46
CA ALA A 78 -3.17 -4.78 -13.90
C ALA A 78 -3.12 -4.72 -12.36
N ILE A 79 -4.16 -5.25 -11.70
CA ILE A 79 -4.26 -5.32 -10.24
C ILE A 79 -4.52 -6.77 -9.84
N HIS A 80 -3.57 -7.39 -9.14
CA HIS A 80 -3.65 -8.78 -8.71
C HIS A 80 -4.17 -8.92 -7.27
N ARG A 81 -5.41 -8.47 -7.06
CA ARG A 81 -6.07 -8.37 -5.74
C ARG A 81 -6.00 -9.65 -4.91
N ASP A 82 -6.45 -10.77 -5.48
CA ASP A 82 -6.64 -12.01 -4.73
C ASP A 82 -5.29 -12.61 -4.31
N GLU A 83 -4.30 -12.61 -5.22
CA GLU A 83 -2.96 -13.08 -4.90
C GLU A 83 -2.23 -12.17 -3.91
N ALA A 84 -2.47 -10.84 -3.96
CA ALA A 84 -1.94 -9.91 -2.97
C ALA A 84 -2.48 -10.19 -1.57
N LEU A 85 -3.80 -10.32 -1.41
CA LEU A 85 -4.44 -10.64 -0.12
C LEU A 85 -4.04 -12.03 0.40
N LYS A 86 -3.95 -13.02 -0.48
CA LYS A 86 -3.49 -14.37 -0.14
C LYS A 86 -2.04 -14.37 0.35
N THR A 87 -1.17 -13.59 -0.28
CA THR A 87 0.23 -13.42 0.14
C THR A 87 0.31 -12.72 1.48
N ALA A 88 -0.48 -11.67 1.70
CA ALA A 88 -0.56 -10.95 2.97
C ALA A 88 -0.96 -11.89 4.14
N ARG A 89 -2.05 -12.65 3.96
CA ARG A 89 -2.50 -13.67 4.93
C ARG A 89 -1.43 -14.71 5.24
N LYS A 90 -0.64 -15.12 4.24
CA LYS A 90 0.47 -16.06 4.43
C LYS A 90 1.56 -15.43 5.30
N ILE A 91 1.88 -14.17 5.10
CA ILE A 91 2.87 -13.44 5.91
C ILE A 91 2.37 -13.30 7.35
N ASP A 92 1.12 -12.92 7.55
CA ASP A 92 0.52 -12.81 8.88
C ASP A 92 0.60 -14.14 9.66
N ARG A 93 0.33 -15.27 9.00
CA ARG A 93 0.48 -16.61 9.60
C ARG A 93 1.92 -16.90 10.02
N ARG A 94 2.89 -16.58 9.18
CA ARG A 94 4.32 -16.79 9.49
C ARG A 94 4.76 -15.96 10.69
N ILE A 95 4.32 -14.69 10.75
CA ILE A 95 4.57 -13.81 11.90
C ILE A 95 3.93 -14.36 13.17
N ALA A 96 2.69 -14.86 13.08
CA ALA A 96 1.98 -15.46 14.20
C ALA A 96 2.73 -16.69 14.76
N GLN A 97 3.32 -17.49 13.87
CA GLN A 97 4.15 -18.66 14.20
C GLN A 97 5.56 -18.31 14.73
N GLY A 98 5.94 -17.03 14.74
CA GLY A 98 7.27 -16.60 15.17
C GLY A 98 8.37 -16.91 14.15
N GLU A 99 8.01 -17.19 12.89
CA GLU A 99 8.99 -17.39 11.84
C GLU A 99 9.70 -16.07 11.49
N PRO A 100 10.99 -16.13 11.11
CA PRO A 100 11.68 -14.95 10.61
C PRO A 100 11.04 -14.48 9.29
N VAL A 101 10.75 -13.19 9.22
CA VAL A 101 10.24 -12.52 8.02
C VAL A 101 11.22 -11.45 7.54
N GLY A 102 11.22 -11.16 6.24
CA GLY A 102 12.09 -10.16 5.65
C GLY A 102 11.70 -8.71 6.00
N PRO A 103 12.58 -7.73 5.74
CA PRO A 103 12.37 -6.33 6.12
C PRO A 103 11.18 -5.63 5.41
N LEU A 104 10.68 -6.21 4.32
CA LEU A 104 9.52 -5.71 3.57
C LEU A 104 8.32 -6.66 3.64
N ALA A 105 8.32 -7.61 4.60
CA ALA A 105 7.24 -8.56 4.71
C ALA A 105 5.91 -7.86 5.03
N GLY A 106 4.91 -8.08 4.17
CA GLY A 106 3.56 -7.55 4.31
C GLY A 106 3.37 -6.15 3.72
N ILE A 107 4.41 -5.57 3.13
CA ILE A 107 4.34 -4.27 2.45
C ILE A 107 3.86 -4.45 1.01
N PRO A 108 2.75 -3.82 0.59
CA PRO A 108 2.31 -3.84 -0.80
C PRO A 108 3.28 -3.04 -1.69
N VAL A 109 3.49 -3.52 -2.91
CA VAL A 109 4.36 -2.87 -3.91
C VAL A 109 3.64 -2.75 -5.25
N GLY A 110 3.80 -1.58 -5.90
CA GLY A 110 3.45 -1.39 -7.29
C GLY A 110 4.68 -1.60 -8.17
N VAL A 111 4.57 -2.48 -9.16
CA VAL A 111 5.66 -2.81 -10.09
C VAL A 111 5.38 -2.16 -11.43
N LYS A 112 6.37 -1.46 -12.00
CA LYS A 112 6.24 -0.86 -13.33
C LYS A 112 6.05 -1.99 -14.34
N ASP A 113 5.09 -1.86 -15.25
CA ASP A 113 4.78 -2.84 -16.31
C ASP A 113 5.88 -3.00 -17.39
N ALA A 114 7.12 -2.57 -17.09
CA ALA A 114 8.31 -2.87 -17.88
C ALA A 114 9.24 -3.86 -17.14
N ILE A 115 8.81 -4.37 -15.98
CA ILE A 115 9.57 -5.28 -15.12
C ILE A 115 8.83 -6.62 -15.11
N CYS A 116 9.52 -7.68 -15.55
CA CYS A 116 8.94 -9.01 -15.64
C CYS A 116 8.60 -9.54 -14.24
N THR A 117 7.35 -9.96 -14.06
CA THR A 117 6.90 -10.70 -12.88
C THR A 117 6.38 -12.05 -13.33
N ARG A 118 6.96 -13.13 -12.82
CA ARG A 118 6.67 -14.48 -13.28
C ARG A 118 5.19 -14.81 -13.12
N GLY A 119 4.58 -15.26 -14.22
CA GLY A 119 3.17 -15.68 -14.21
C GLY A 119 2.15 -14.54 -14.18
N LEU A 120 2.59 -13.29 -14.20
CA LEU A 120 1.72 -12.11 -14.35
C LEU A 120 1.97 -11.49 -15.72
N GLU A 121 0.93 -10.96 -16.35
CA GLU A 121 1.08 -10.30 -17.65
C GLU A 121 2.00 -9.08 -17.55
N THR A 122 2.85 -8.88 -18.56
CA THR A 122 3.72 -7.70 -18.65
C THR A 122 3.65 -7.15 -20.08
N THR A 123 3.06 -5.96 -20.26
CA THR A 123 2.78 -5.42 -21.59
C THR A 123 3.76 -4.33 -22.04
N CYS A 124 4.57 -3.78 -21.13
CA CYS A 124 5.36 -2.56 -21.35
C CYS A 124 4.50 -1.37 -21.82
N GLY A 125 3.19 -1.39 -21.54
CA GLY A 125 2.22 -0.43 -22.10
C GLY A 125 2.07 -0.52 -23.62
N SER A 126 2.38 -1.65 -24.24
CA SER A 126 2.37 -1.84 -25.70
C SER A 126 1.53 -3.04 -26.11
N ARG A 127 0.75 -2.89 -27.20
CA ARG A 127 -0.04 -3.97 -27.79
C ARG A 127 0.80 -5.11 -28.36
N ILE A 128 2.10 -4.89 -28.60
CA ILE A 128 3.02 -5.92 -29.07
C ILE A 128 3.16 -7.06 -28.05
N LEU A 129 3.07 -6.74 -26.76
CA LEU A 129 3.24 -7.69 -25.66
C LEU A 129 1.91 -8.02 -24.96
N GLU A 130 0.78 -7.72 -25.59
CA GLU A 130 -0.54 -8.16 -25.11
C GLU A 130 -0.56 -9.70 -25.04
N GLY A 131 -0.90 -10.24 -23.87
CA GLY A 131 -0.86 -11.67 -23.57
C GLY A 131 0.52 -12.24 -23.20
N PHE A 132 1.56 -11.42 -23.10
CA PHE A 132 2.90 -11.91 -22.70
C PHE A 132 2.96 -12.21 -21.20
N ILE A 133 3.14 -13.49 -20.87
CA ILE A 133 3.37 -13.97 -19.50
C ILE A 133 4.84 -14.36 -19.34
N PRO A 134 5.67 -13.60 -18.59
CA PRO A 134 7.08 -13.90 -18.41
C PRO A 134 7.28 -15.23 -17.65
N PRO A 135 8.23 -16.08 -18.08
CA PRO A 135 8.59 -17.30 -17.36
C PRO A 135 9.68 -17.05 -16.30
N TYR A 136 9.94 -15.78 -15.93
CA TYR A 136 10.93 -15.38 -14.94
C TYR A 136 10.55 -14.08 -14.22
N ASP A 137 11.21 -13.85 -13.09
CA ASP A 137 11.20 -12.59 -12.34
C ASP A 137 12.48 -11.82 -12.67
N ALA A 138 12.41 -10.49 -12.72
CA ALA A 138 13.56 -9.61 -12.96
C ALA A 138 14.58 -9.58 -11.80
#